data_AF-A0A836XGI8-F1
#
_entry.id   AF-A0A836XGI8-F1
#
_cell.length_a   1.000
_cell.length_b   1.000
_cell.length_c   1.000
_cell.angle_alpha   90.00
_cell.angle_beta   90.00
_cell.angle_gamma   90.00
#
_symmetry.space_group_name_H-M   'P 1'
#
loop_
_entity.id
_entity.type
_entity.pdbx_description
1 polymer ?
#
loop_
_entity_poly.entity_id
_entity_poly.type
_entity_poly.pdbx_seq_one_letter_code
_entity_poly.pdbx_strand_id
1 'polypeptide(L)'
;MTTYLDINTPHEERIIGGGDESIATWFQMPYQSIVTRRETNQPNRALHKHDFIELVIILNGQGTHIIEDAHHPVQAGDTFVIGPNIQHAYADTNNLSLFNILIRNQHLQTLNHEYISMPGFYALFLLEPRMRAMHQFKSQLQLSPQALAEIGDWINFLEVEALQTTPLACSRARAFLQLIVGNLCMQYEALGSLDSTKLLHIANCIRYMDNHLSSSLQLADLAHAAGMSERSLSRSFHATIGQSPIEYLLNMRLQRAEELLLASPTPISQIAYEVGFHDANYFTRQFHRLRGMSPRAYRKQAEKNYRANAHEAATYTEAYGTSQ
;
A
#
# COMPACT_ATOMS: atom_id res chain seq x y z
N MET A 1 14.43 4.18 -3.58
CA MET A 1 13.32 4.73 -2.79
C MET A 1 12.20 4.97 -3.76
N THR A 2 11.48 3.91 -4.10
CA THR A 2 10.45 3.91 -5.15
C THR A 2 9.12 3.74 -4.43
N THR A 3 8.30 4.78 -4.40
CA THR A 3 7.05 4.86 -3.64
C THR A 3 5.92 4.26 -4.49
N TYR A 4 6.05 2.99 -4.87
CA TYR A 4 4.91 2.26 -5.43
C TYR A 4 4.00 1.86 -4.30
N LEU A 5 3.06 2.74 -3.94
CA LEU A 5 1.80 2.49 -3.23
C LEU A 5 1.20 3.85 -2.84
N ASP A 6 0.98 4.73 -3.82
CA ASP A 6 0.04 5.84 -3.60
C ASP A 6 -1.39 5.27 -3.73
N ILE A 7 -1.88 4.90 -2.58
CA ILE A 7 -3.24 4.49 -2.21
C ILE A 7 -4.24 5.67 -2.22
N ASN A 8 -3.81 6.88 -2.55
CA ASN A 8 -4.70 8.03 -2.61
C ASN A 8 -5.39 8.12 -3.98
N THR A 9 -6.62 7.62 -4.06
CA THR A 9 -7.60 8.13 -5.02
C THR A 9 -8.30 9.34 -4.38
N PRO A 10 -8.43 10.49 -5.06
CA PRO A 10 -9.12 11.65 -4.50
C PRO A 10 -10.62 11.36 -4.49
N HIS A 11 -11.18 11.07 -3.32
CA HIS A 11 -12.62 11.08 -3.09
C HIS A 11 -12.97 12.26 -2.17
N GLU A 12 -13.96 13.03 -2.62
CA GLU A 12 -14.46 14.23 -1.96
C GLU A 12 -14.82 13.97 -0.50
N GLU A 13 -14.39 14.88 0.38
CA GLU A 13 -14.63 14.82 1.82
C GLU A 13 -16.12 14.79 2.14
N ARG A 14 -16.60 13.66 2.67
CA ARG A 14 -17.79 13.62 3.52
C ARG A 14 -17.40 13.14 4.91
N ILE A 15 -17.38 14.09 5.84
CA ILE A 15 -17.16 13.89 7.27
C ILE A 15 -18.46 13.36 7.89
N ILE A 16 -18.54 12.09 8.31
CA ILE A 16 -19.41 11.66 9.43
C ILE A 16 -18.84 10.39 10.13
N GLY A 17 -18.53 10.52 11.42
CA GLY A 17 -19.06 9.59 12.43
C GLY A 17 -18.24 8.35 12.89
N GLY A 18 -16.96 8.50 13.18
CA GLY A 18 -16.19 7.55 13.99
C GLY A 18 -14.77 8.08 14.16
N GLY A 19 -14.21 8.02 15.37
CA GLY A 19 -12.93 8.68 15.66
C GLY A 19 -11.84 8.24 14.69
N ASP A 20 -11.23 9.21 13.99
CA ASP A 20 -10.11 8.96 13.10
C ASP A 20 -8.93 8.43 13.92
N GLU A 21 -8.43 7.24 13.55
CA GLU A 21 -7.27 6.65 14.19
C GLU A 21 -6.01 7.09 13.46
N SER A 22 -5.02 7.61 14.19
CA SER A 22 -3.83 8.18 13.55
C SER A 22 -2.56 7.47 13.98
N ILE A 23 -1.54 7.56 13.15
CA ILE A 23 -0.17 7.16 13.46
C ILE A 23 0.28 7.75 14.81
N ALA A 24 -0.09 9.01 15.10
CA ALA A 24 0.28 9.69 16.33
C ALA A 24 -0.34 9.05 17.58
N THR A 25 -1.48 8.37 17.43
CA THR A 25 -2.17 7.67 18.51
C THR A 25 -1.57 6.28 18.74
N TRP A 26 -1.18 5.60 17.67
CA TRP A 26 -0.83 4.17 17.74
C TRP A 26 0.67 3.92 17.85
N PHE A 27 1.52 4.76 17.26
CA PHE A 27 2.96 4.53 17.19
C PHE A 27 3.71 5.50 18.09
N GLN A 28 4.40 4.98 19.09
CA GLN A 28 5.03 5.77 20.16
C GLN A 28 6.41 6.32 19.77
N MET A 29 7.14 5.59 18.91
CA MET A 29 8.50 5.96 18.50
C MET A 29 8.59 6.21 16.98
N PRO A 30 9.45 7.13 16.51
CA PRO A 30 9.64 7.38 15.07
C PRO A 30 10.15 6.15 14.29
N TYR A 31 10.95 5.30 14.94
CA TYR A 31 11.51 4.08 14.36
C TYR A 31 10.60 2.84 14.52
N GLN A 32 9.53 2.94 15.31
CA GLN A 32 8.54 1.87 15.43
C GLN A 32 7.74 1.83 14.13
N SER A 33 7.95 0.79 13.34
CA SER A 33 7.32 0.61 12.02
C SER A 33 6.05 -0.21 12.08
N ILE A 34 5.87 -0.96 13.17
CA ILE A 34 4.82 -1.97 13.35
C ILE A 34 4.21 -1.82 14.73
N VAL A 35 2.88 -1.90 14.79
CA VAL A 35 2.08 -2.07 16.01
C VAL A 35 1.13 -3.23 15.77
N THR A 36 0.79 -4.00 16.79
CA THR A 36 -0.16 -5.11 16.67
C THR A 36 -1.32 -4.93 17.62
N ARG A 37 -2.46 -5.50 17.22
CA ARG A 37 -3.65 -5.59 18.06
C ARG A 37 -4.34 -6.93 17.85
N ARG A 38 -4.43 -7.72 18.92
CA ARG A 38 -5.27 -8.91 18.95
C ARG A 38 -6.61 -8.58 19.59
N GLU A 39 -7.68 -8.95 18.91
CA GLU A 39 -9.04 -8.86 19.44
C GLU A 39 -9.63 -10.27 19.51
N THR A 40 -9.96 -10.75 20.70
CA THR A 40 -10.48 -12.12 20.89
C THR A 40 -11.99 -12.19 20.75
N ASN A 41 -12.69 -11.07 20.88
CA ASN A 41 -14.13 -10.98 20.67
C ASN A 41 -14.48 -9.61 20.08
N GLN A 42 -14.18 -9.42 18.79
CA GLN A 42 -14.41 -8.18 18.07
C GLN A 42 -15.89 -7.81 18.12
N PRO A 43 -16.27 -6.70 18.80
CA PRO A 43 -17.63 -6.22 18.75
C PRO A 43 -17.94 -5.63 17.38
N ASN A 44 -19.22 -5.38 17.11
CA ASN A 44 -19.59 -4.46 16.04
C ASN A 44 -18.85 -3.13 16.25
N ARG A 45 -18.19 -2.66 15.21
CA ARG A 45 -17.37 -1.44 15.22
C ARG A 45 -17.92 -0.50 14.18
N ALA A 46 -18.22 0.73 14.61
CA ALA A 46 -18.69 1.78 13.71
C ALA A 46 -17.65 2.12 12.63
N LEU A 47 -18.10 2.79 11.58
CA LEU A 47 -17.26 3.26 10.49
C LEU A 47 -16.13 4.15 11.02
N HIS A 48 -14.90 3.86 10.61
CA HIS A 48 -13.70 4.61 10.98
C HIS A 48 -12.66 4.49 9.87
N LYS A 49 -11.59 5.29 9.95
CA LYS A 49 -10.46 5.25 9.01
C LYS A 49 -9.15 5.50 9.76
N HIS A 50 -8.04 5.20 9.10
CA HIS A 50 -6.70 5.42 9.64
C HIS A 50 -5.67 5.82 8.58
N ASP A 51 -4.57 6.48 8.97
CA ASP A 51 -3.51 6.97 8.07
C ASP A 51 -2.32 5.98 7.87
N PHE A 52 -2.44 4.76 8.40
CA PHE A 52 -1.49 3.65 8.26
C PHE A 52 -2.11 2.46 7.50
N ILE A 53 -1.29 1.47 7.16
CA ILE A 53 -1.75 0.22 6.52
C ILE A 53 -2.10 -0.77 7.61
N GLU A 54 -3.20 -1.50 7.44
CA GLU A 54 -3.61 -2.53 8.38
C GLU A 54 -3.70 -3.87 7.65
N LEU A 55 -2.87 -4.83 8.05
CA LEU A 55 -2.98 -6.23 7.62
C LEU A 55 -3.82 -6.97 8.66
N VAL A 56 -4.98 -7.47 8.24
CA VAL A 56 -5.97 -8.15 9.08
C VAL A 56 -5.90 -9.64 8.82
N ILE A 57 -5.82 -10.44 9.88
CA ILE A 57 -5.92 -11.90 9.83
C ILE A 57 -7.06 -12.34 10.75
N ILE A 58 -8.13 -12.91 10.19
CA ILE A 58 -9.25 -13.44 10.97
C ILE A 58 -8.85 -14.80 11.56
N LEU A 59 -8.76 -14.87 12.88
CA LEU A 59 -8.31 -16.06 13.61
C LEU A 59 -9.45 -17.05 13.88
N ASN A 60 -10.65 -16.54 14.15
CA ASN A 60 -11.80 -17.37 14.51
C ASN A 60 -13.13 -16.65 14.23
N GLY A 61 -14.22 -17.41 14.17
CA GLY A 61 -15.58 -16.89 14.04
C GLY A 61 -15.88 -16.30 12.67
N GLN A 62 -16.89 -15.42 12.64
CA GLN A 62 -17.37 -14.79 11.42
C GLN A 62 -17.95 -13.40 11.68
N GLY A 63 -18.12 -12.60 10.64
CA GLY A 63 -18.81 -11.32 10.67
C GLY A 63 -18.92 -10.69 9.29
N THR A 64 -19.24 -9.41 9.26
CA THR A 64 -19.30 -8.61 8.04
C THR A 64 -18.29 -7.47 8.16
N HIS A 65 -17.28 -7.46 7.30
CA HIS A 65 -16.39 -6.31 7.11
C HIS A 65 -17.01 -5.38 6.08
N ILE A 66 -17.27 -4.14 6.49
CA ILE A 66 -17.91 -3.12 5.67
C ILE A 66 -16.83 -2.16 5.18
N ILE A 67 -16.73 -1.93 3.88
CA ILE A 67 -15.82 -0.94 3.27
C ILE A 67 -16.66 -0.01 2.43
N GLU A 68 -16.68 1.28 2.74
CA GLU A 68 -17.66 2.21 2.18
C GLU A 68 -19.10 1.65 2.35
N ASP A 69 -19.82 1.38 1.27
CA ASP A 69 -21.17 0.76 1.29
C ASP A 69 -21.12 -0.76 1.01
N ALA A 70 -19.93 -1.36 0.94
CA ALA A 70 -19.70 -2.75 0.58
C ALA A 70 -19.84 -3.66 1.79
N HIS A 71 -20.60 -4.74 1.68
CA HIS A 71 -20.66 -5.76 2.73
C HIS A 71 -19.87 -7.00 2.30
N HIS A 72 -18.75 -7.24 2.97
CA HIS A 72 -17.92 -8.42 2.74
C HIS A 72 -18.05 -9.38 3.92
N PRO A 73 -18.64 -10.58 3.75
CA PRO A 73 -18.57 -11.59 4.80
C PRO A 73 -17.10 -11.95 5.05
N VAL A 74 -16.76 -12.13 6.33
CA VAL A 74 -15.45 -12.56 6.78
C VAL A 74 -15.59 -13.74 7.73
N GLN A 75 -14.63 -14.66 7.67
CA GLN A 75 -14.57 -15.86 8.50
C GLN A 75 -13.13 -16.24 8.81
N ALA A 76 -12.93 -17.19 9.74
CA ALA A 76 -11.62 -17.72 10.08
C ALA A 76 -10.77 -18.07 8.84
N GLY A 77 -9.53 -17.60 8.85
CA GLY A 77 -8.57 -17.73 7.75
C GLY A 77 -8.56 -16.57 6.76
N ASP A 78 -9.63 -15.78 6.67
CA ASP A 78 -9.66 -14.60 5.79
C ASP A 78 -8.56 -13.63 6.20
N THR A 79 -7.74 -13.22 5.23
CA THR A 79 -6.60 -12.34 5.39
C THR A 79 -6.65 -11.27 4.31
N PHE A 80 -6.58 -10.01 4.69
CA PHE A 80 -6.71 -8.89 3.77
C PHE A 80 -5.99 -7.64 4.28
N VAL A 81 -5.72 -6.71 3.37
CA VAL A 81 -5.08 -5.42 3.69
C VAL A 81 -6.10 -4.29 3.56
N ILE A 82 -6.08 -3.39 4.54
CA ILE A 82 -6.80 -2.12 4.52
C ILE A 82 -5.78 -1.01 4.28
N GLY A 83 -5.99 -0.25 3.20
CA GLY A 83 -5.16 0.89 2.88
C GLY A 83 -5.48 2.10 3.77
N PRO A 84 -4.52 3.02 3.95
CA PRO A 84 -4.77 4.30 4.59
C PRO A 84 -5.93 5.07 3.97
N ASN A 85 -6.64 5.80 4.84
CA ASN A 85 -7.79 6.64 4.58
C ASN A 85 -9.02 5.90 4.03
N ILE A 86 -9.01 4.56 4.00
CA ILE A 86 -10.18 3.76 3.64
C ILE A 86 -11.11 3.67 4.85
N GLN A 87 -12.36 4.09 4.68
CA GLN A 87 -13.37 4.01 5.72
C GLN A 87 -13.96 2.60 5.78
N HIS A 88 -13.94 1.99 6.97
CA HIS A 88 -14.41 0.63 7.16
C HIS A 88 -15.02 0.38 8.55
N ALA A 89 -15.77 -0.72 8.69
CA ALA A 89 -16.51 -1.11 9.89
C ALA A 89 -16.63 -2.63 10.04
N TYR A 90 -17.02 -3.10 11.22
CA TYR A 90 -17.41 -4.50 11.46
C TYR A 90 -18.85 -4.57 11.97
N ALA A 91 -19.65 -5.46 11.38
CA ALA A 91 -21.02 -5.73 11.77
C ALA A 91 -21.29 -7.24 11.86
N ASP A 92 -22.42 -7.61 12.46
CA ASP A 92 -22.89 -8.99 12.57
C ASP A 92 -21.83 -9.97 13.11
N THR A 93 -20.99 -9.50 14.04
CA THR A 93 -19.88 -10.31 14.54
C THR A 93 -20.39 -11.46 15.41
N ASN A 94 -19.84 -12.66 15.18
CA ASN A 94 -20.16 -13.86 15.93
C ASN A 94 -18.86 -14.59 16.29
N ASN A 95 -18.44 -14.47 17.54
CA ASN A 95 -17.18 -15.01 18.07
C ASN A 95 -15.97 -14.63 17.20
N LEU A 96 -16.02 -13.43 16.61
CA LEU A 96 -15.02 -12.96 15.67
C LEU A 96 -13.75 -12.63 16.44
N SER A 97 -12.66 -13.34 16.15
CA SER A 97 -11.33 -13.03 16.66
C SER A 97 -10.43 -12.66 15.49
N LEU A 98 -9.60 -11.63 15.66
CA LEU A 98 -8.72 -11.12 14.60
C LEU A 98 -7.41 -10.60 15.16
N PHE A 99 -6.38 -10.62 14.31
CA PHE A 99 -5.06 -10.07 14.58
C PHE A 99 -4.73 -9.01 13.54
N ASN A 100 -4.58 -7.77 14.00
CA ASN A 100 -4.24 -6.63 13.15
C ASN A 100 -2.76 -6.31 13.30
N ILE A 101 -2.11 -6.12 12.16
CA ILE A 101 -0.75 -5.62 12.08
C ILE A 101 -0.80 -4.26 11.40
N LEU A 102 -0.57 -3.21 12.18
CA LEU A 102 -0.56 -1.83 11.75
C LEU A 102 0.86 -1.49 11.28
N ILE A 103 0.99 -1.06 10.03
CA ILE A 103 2.26 -0.83 9.35
C ILE A 103 2.33 0.63 8.89
N ARG A 104 3.38 1.35 9.30
CA ARG A 104 3.61 2.71 8.77
C ARG A 104 3.85 2.65 7.27
N ASN A 105 3.29 3.60 6.52
CA ASN A 105 3.41 3.69 5.06
C ASN A 105 4.87 3.68 4.58
N GLN A 106 5.77 4.33 5.34
CA GLN A 106 7.21 4.33 5.02
C GLN A 106 7.84 2.93 5.08
N HIS A 107 7.34 2.03 5.93
CA HIS A 107 7.89 0.69 6.07
C HIS A 107 7.43 -0.26 4.97
N LEU A 108 6.26 -0.04 4.39
CA LEU A 108 5.80 -0.76 3.21
C LEU A 108 6.78 -0.64 2.05
N GLN A 109 7.50 0.48 1.92
CA GLN A 109 8.53 0.64 0.89
C GLN A 109 9.70 -0.33 1.11
N THR A 110 10.08 -0.58 2.37
CA THR A 110 11.10 -1.56 2.71
C THR A 110 10.65 -2.97 2.32
N LEU A 111 9.42 -3.34 2.69
CA LEU A 111 8.83 -4.62 2.28
C LEU A 111 8.72 -4.72 0.76
N ASN A 112 8.31 -3.66 0.08
CA ASN A 112 8.23 -3.65 -1.38
C ASN A 112 9.59 -3.97 -1.99
N HIS A 113 10.70 -3.40 -1.51
CA HIS A 113 12.03 -3.73 -2.02
C HIS A 113 12.42 -5.21 -1.84
N GLU A 114 11.94 -5.87 -0.78
CA GLU A 114 12.24 -7.27 -0.47
C GLU A 114 11.34 -8.23 -1.27
N TYR A 115 10.09 -7.84 -1.52
CA TYR A 115 9.07 -8.65 -2.19
C TYR A 115 8.73 -8.17 -3.60
N ILE A 116 9.51 -7.24 -4.18
CA ILE A 116 9.31 -6.68 -5.53
C ILE A 116 9.28 -7.75 -6.63
N SER A 117 9.83 -8.93 -6.35
CA SER A 117 9.85 -10.07 -7.26
C SER A 117 8.64 -10.99 -7.12
N MET A 118 7.82 -10.83 -6.07
CA MET A 118 6.69 -11.70 -5.77
C MET A 118 5.36 -11.10 -6.26
N PRO A 119 4.71 -11.70 -7.27
CA PRO A 119 3.38 -11.29 -7.71
C PRO A 119 2.34 -11.29 -6.58
N GLY A 120 2.43 -12.24 -5.63
CA GLY A 120 1.55 -12.29 -4.46
C GLY A 120 1.58 -11.03 -3.61
N PHE A 121 2.71 -10.32 -3.54
CA PHE A 121 2.82 -9.05 -2.81
C PHE A 121 1.98 -7.96 -3.45
N TYR A 122 2.07 -7.78 -4.77
CA TYR A 122 1.24 -6.82 -5.50
C TYR A 122 -0.24 -7.21 -5.45
N ALA A 123 -0.55 -8.51 -5.49
CA ALA A 123 -1.92 -8.96 -5.35
C ALA A 123 -2.51 -8.56 -3.99
N LEU A 124 -1.81 -8.87 -2.90
CA LEU A 124 -2.28 -8.64 -1.52
C LEU A 124 -2.25 -7.15 -1.11
N PHE A 125 -1.17 -6.42 -1.38
CA PHE A 125 -0.98 -5.07 -0.86
C PHE A 125 -1.45 -3.96 -1.81
N LEU A 126 -1.54 -4.21 -3.12
CA LEU A 126 -1.89 -3.19 -4.11
C LEU A 126 -3.25 -3.43 -4.75
N LEU A 127 -3.54 -4.65 -5.20
CA LEU A 127 -4.72 -4.93 -5.99
C LEU A 127 -5.95 -5.27 -5.13
N GLU A 128 -5.79 -6.17 -4.16
CA GLU A 128 -6.90 -6.62 -3.31
C GLU A 128 -7.61 -5.45 -2.61
N PRO A 129 -6.92 -4.50 -1.94
CA PRO A 129 -7.60 -3.41 -1.23
C PRO A 129 -8.47 -2.56 -2.16
N ARG A 130 -7.99 -2.30 -3.38
CA ARG A 130 -8.73 -1.54 -4.41
C ARG A 130 -9.94 -2.31 -4.93
N MET A 131 -9.76 -3.60 -5.19
CA MET A 131 -10.84 -4.43 -5.72
C MET A 131 -11.97 -4.65 -4.71
N ARG A 132 -11.65 -4.72 -3.41
CA ARG A 132 -12.65 -4.76 -2.35
C ARG A 132 -13.48 -3.48 -2.31
N ALA A 133 -12.83 -2.31 -2.34
CA ALA A 133 -13.51 -1.02 -2.34
C ALA A 133 -14.47 -0.87 -3.54
N MET A 134 -14.14 -1.42 -4.71
CA MET A 134 -15.01 -1.36 -5.90
C MET A 134 -16.17 -2.39 -5.89
N HIS A 135 -16.43 -3.11 -4.80
CA HIS A 135 -17.48 -4.14 -4.67
C HIS A 135 -17.40 -5.32 -5.65
N GLN A 136 -16.31 -5.46 -6.41
CA GLN A 136 -16.18 -6.45 -7.49
C GLN A 136 -15.45 -7.73 -7.06
N PHE A 137 -15.00 -7.82 -5.81
CA PHE A 137 -14.11 -8.88 -5.36
C PHE A 137 -14.80 -9.88 -4.43
N LYS A 138 -14.86 -11.14 -4.88
CA LYS A 138 -15.43 -12.26 -4.11
C LYS A 138 -14.37 -13.20 -3.51
N SER A 139 -13.11 -13.14 -3.96
CA SER A 139 -12.09 -14.15 -3.67
C SER A 139 -11.03 -13.64 -2.69
N GLN A 140 -11.29 -13.64 -1.40
CA GLN A 140 -10.30 -13.23 -0.39
C GLN A 140 -9.17 -14.27 -0.27
N LEU A 141 -7.98 -13.85 0.19
CA LEU A 141 -6.99 -14.83 0.65
C LEU A 141 -7.55 -15.49 1.90
N GLN A 142 -8.08 -16.70 1.75
CA GLN A 142 -8.52 -17.50 2.87
C GLN A 142 -7.48 -18.57 3.17
N LEU A 143 -6.79 -18.42 4.29
CA LEU A 143 -5.84 -19.41 4.77
C LEU A 143 -6.58 -20.68 5.20
N SER A 144 -6.04 -21.84 4.81
CA SER A 144 -6.50 -23.11 5.36
C SER A 144 -6.20 -23.15 6.87
N PRO A 145 -6.90 -23.98 7.66
CA PRO A 145 -6.59 -24.15 9.07
C PRO A 145 -5.13 -24.53 9.32
N GLN A 146 -4.52 -25.30 8.41
CA GLN A 146 -3.10 -25.63 8.48
C GLN A 146 -2.22 -24.40 8.24
N ALA A 147 -2.47 -23.63 7.17
CA ALA A 147 -1.70 -22.42 6.86
C ALA A 147 -1.82 -21.36 7.97
N LEU A 148 -3.02 -21.22 8.57
CA LEU A 148 -3.25 -20.33 9.69
C LEU A 148 -2.48 -20.77 10.95
N ALA A 149 -2.42 -22.08 11.21
CA ALA A 149 -1.62 -22.63 12.31
C ALA A 149 -0.12 -22.43 12.07
N GLU A 150 0.36 -22.58 10.83
CA GLU A 150 1.77 -22.39 10.46
C GLU A 150 2.28 -20.98 10.79
N ILE A 151 1.47 -19.94 10.55
CA ILE A 151 1.84 -18.56 10.86
C ILE A 151 1.54 -18.17 12.32
N GLY A 152 0.85 -19.02 13.08
CA GLY A 152 0.38 -18.72 14.43
C GLY A 152 1.51 -18.42 15.42
N ASP A 153 2.60 -19.17 15.36
CA ASP A 153 3.78 -18.91 16.20
C ASP A 153 4.44 -17.57 15.86
N TRP A 154 4.54 -17.23 14.57
CA TRP A 154 5.09 -15.94 14.15
C TRP A 154 4.21 -14.77 14.57
N ILE A 155 2.89 -14.93 14.55
CA ILE A 155 1.93 -13.96 15.09
C ILE A 155 2.19 -13.74 16.60
N ASN A 156 2.34 -14.81 17.37
CA ASN A 156 2.59 -14.71 18.81
C ASN A 156 3.93 -14.05 19.11
N PHE A 157 4.99 -14.39 18.38
CA PHE A 157 6.29 -13.74 18.54
C PHE A 157 6.26 -12.27 18.12
N LEU A 158 5.62 -11.96 16.98
CA LEU A 158 5.43 -10.59 16.53
C LEU A 158 4.71 -9.75 17.58
N GLU A 159 3.65 -10.28 18.19
CA GLU A 159 2.89 -9.60 19.24
C GLU A 159 3.78 -9.24 20.44
N VAL A 160 4.56 -10.20 20.94
CA VAL A 160 5.48 -9.98 22.07
C VAL A 160 6.55 -8.92 21.75
N GLU A 161 7.11 -8.94 20.53
CA GLU A 161 8.12 -7.96 20.12
C GLU A 161 7.51 -6.58 19.87
N ALA A 162 6.31 -6.49 19.30
CA ALA A 162 5.64 -5.23 18.96
C ALA A 162 5.15 -4.46 20.20
N LEU A 163 4.98 -5.12 21.35
CA LEU A 163 4.70 -4.47 22.63
C LEU A 163 5.90 -3.67 23.16
N GLN A 164 7.11 -3.96 22.67
CA GLN A 164 8.33 -3.31 23.12
C GLN A 164 8.78 -2.25 22.11
N THR A 165 9.16 -1.08 22.61
CA THR A 165 9.64 0.04 21.79
C THR A 165 11.17 0.12 21.72
N THR A 166 11.89 -0.94 22.10
CA THR A 166 13.36 -0.94 21.97
C THR A 166 13.77 -1.15 20.50
N PRO A 167 14.91 -0.62 20.04
CA PRO A 167 15.37 -0.80 18.66
C PRO A 167 15.52 -2.28 18.25
N LEU A 168 16.00 -3.14 19.15
CA LEU A 168 16.15 -4.57 18.89
C LEU A 168 14.79 -5.26 18.71
N ALA A 169 13.83 -4.98 19.60
CA ALA A 169 12.48 -5.55 19.49
C ALA A 169 11.77 -5.06 18.21
N CYS A 170 11.87 -3.77 17.89
CA CYS A 170 11.38 -3.23 16.62
C CYS A 170 12.05 -3.89 15.39
N SER A 171 13.32 -4.30 15.50
CA SER A 171 13.99 -5.06 14.44
C SER A 171 13.48 -6.49 14.32
N ARG A 172 13.23 -7.17 15.44
CA ARG A 172 12.68 -8.54 15.46
C ARG A 172 11.23 -8.58 14.99
N ALA A 173 10.41 -7.60 15.40
CA ALA A 173 9.05 -7.43 14.88
C ALA A 173 9.03 -7.32 13.35
N ARG A 174 9.95 -6.54 12.76
CA ARG A 174 10.08 -6.46 11.29
C ARG A 174 10.43 -7.80 10.65
N ALA A 175 11.34 -8.56 11.26
CA ALA A 175 11.69 -9.90 10.76
C ALA A 175 10.49 -10.87 10.80
N PHE A 176 9.68 -10.85 11.85
CA PHE A 176 8.46 -11.68 11.89
C PHE A 176 7.41 -11.21 10.89
N LEU A 177 7.24 -9.89 10.70
CA LEU A 177 6.36 -9.37 9.66
C LEU A 177 6.80 -9.85 8.27
N GLN A 178 8.10 -9.85 7.98
CA GLN A 178 8.64 -10.40 6.73
C GLN A 178 8.28 -11.88 6.56
N LEU A 179 8.47 -12.71 7.58
CA LEU A 179 8.09 -14.13 7.50
C LEU A 179 6.59 -14.32 7.21
N ILE A 180 5.74 -13.56 7.90
CA ILE A 180 4.29 -13.58 7.71
C ILE A 180 3.95 -13.14 6.28
N VAL A 181 4.40 -11.96 5.85
CA VAL A 181 4.11 -11.41 4.51
C VAL A 181 4.61 -12.34 3.41
N GLY A 182 5.82 -12.87 3.52
CA GLY A 182 6.36 -13.82 2.56
C GLY A 182 5.50 -15.08 2.43
N ASN A 183 5.02 -15.63 3.55
CA ASN A 183 4.11 -16.77 3.53
C ASN A 183 2.75 -16.42 2.91
N LEU A 184 2.15 -15.30 3.28
CA LEU A 184 0.89 -14.84 2.70
C LEU A 184 0.99 -14.65 1.19
N CYS A 185 2.10 -14.08 0.69
CA CYS A 185 2.36 -13.94 -0.74
C CYS A 185 2.39 -15.31 -1.44
N MET A 186 3.07 -16.30 -0.87
CA MET A 186 3.09 -17.67 -1.42
C MET A 186 1.71 -18.32 -1.41
N GLN A 187 0.93 -18.15 -0.33
CA GLN A 187 -0.43 -18.68 -0.24
C GLN A 187 -1.35 -18.05 -1.30
N TYR A 188 -1.18 -16.75 -1.56
CA TYR A 188 -1.94 -16.05 -2.59
C TYR A 188 -1.71 -16.65 -3.98
N GLU A 189 -0.46 -16.97 -4.31
CA GLU A 189 -0.09 -17.59 -5.57
C GLU A 189 -0.64 -19.02 -5.71
N ALA A 190 -0.88 -19.71 -4.60
CA ALA A 190 -1.42 -21.06 -4.56
C ALA A 190 -2.96 -21.14 -4.65
N LEU A 191 -3.70 -20.03 -4.48
CA LEU A 191 -5.18 -20.01 -4.40
C LEU A 191 -5.89 -20.62 -5.62
N GLY A 192 -5.28 -20.61 -6.81
CA GLY A 192 -5.74 -21.32 -8.01
C GLY A 192 -7.15 -20.96 -8.52
N SER A 193 -7.83 -19.99 -7.92
CA SER A 193 -9.19 -19.56 -8.28
C SER A 193 -9.15 -18.65 -9.52
N LEU A 194 -10.18 -18.66 -10.37
CA LEU A 194 -10.22 -17.82 -11.58
C LEU A 194 -9.99 -16.32 -11.32
N ASP A 195 -10.53 -15.80 -10.21
CA ASP A 195 -10.38 -14.38 -9.85
C ASP A 195 -8.97 -14.11 -9.28
N SER A 196 -8.42 -15.03 -8.47
CA SER A 196 -7.03 -14.95 -8.01
C SER A 196 -6.03 -15.05 -9.18
N THR A 197 -6.29 -15.89 -10.20
CA THR A 197 -5.46 -15.99 -11.40
C THR A 197 -5.47 -14.71 -12.23
N LYS A 198 -6.65 -14.09 -12.45
CA LYS A 198 -6.72 -12.79 -13.15
C LYS A 198 -5.97 -11.71 -12.39
N LEU A 199 -6.15 -11.67 -11.07
CA LEU A 199 -5.41 -10.76 -10.21
C LEU A 199 -3.91 -10.97 -10.32
N LEU A 200 -3.47 -12.23 -10.34
CA LEU A 200 -2.07 -12.59 -10.47
C LEU A 200 -1.48 -12.18 -11.82
N HIS A 201 -2.26 -12.23 -12.90
CA HIS A 201 -1.84 -11.71 -14.21
C HIS A 201 -1.66 -10.19 -14.18
N ILE A 202 -2.59 -9.46 -13.57
CA ILE A 202 -2.45 -8.00 -13.40
C ILE A 202 -1.27 -7.67 -12.48
N ALA A 203 -1.09 -8.42 -11.39
CA ALA A 203 0.03 -8.29 -10.47
C ALA A 203 1.37 -8.50 -11.20
N ASN A 204 1.46 -9.52 -12.05
CA ASN A 204 2.64 -9.77 -12.89
C ASN A 204 2.91 -8.62 -13.86
N CYS A 205 1.87 -8.05 -14.47
CA CYS A 205 2.00 -6.87 -15.32
C CYS A 205 2.62 -5.69 -14.56
N ILE A 206 2.09 -5.36 -13.38
CA ILE A 206 2.58 -4.24 -12.57
C ILE A 206 3.99 -4.50 -12.06
N ARG A 207 4.26 -5.72 -11.59
CA ARG A 207 5.60 -6.17 -11.19
C ARG A 207 6.61 -5.99 -12.32
N TYR A 208 6.22 -6.34 -13.55
CA TYR A 208 7.09 -6.19 -14.70
C TYR A 208 7.37 -4.72 -15.03
N MET A 209 6.34 -3.86 -14.96
CA MET A 209 6.49 -2.40 -15.11
C MET A 209 7.44 -1.81 -14.08
N ASP A 210 7.31 -2.21 -12.81
CA ASP A 210 8.15 -1.74 -11.71
C ASP A 210 9.63 -2.08 -11.95
N ASN A 211 9.90 -3.35 -12.26
CA ASN A 211 11.26 -3.84 -12.53
C ASN A 211 11.89 -3.28 -13.82
N HIS A 212 11.08 -2.78 -14.76
CA HIS A 212 11.54 -2.28 -16.07
C HIS A 212 11.13 -0.83 -16.33
N LEU A 213 10.92 -0.02 -15.28
CA LEU A 213 10.34 1.31 -15.38
C LEU A 213 11.06 2.23 -16.39
N SER A 214 12.39 2.16 -16.41
CA SER A 214 13.28 2.95 -17.27
C SER A 214 13.39 2.43 -18.71
N SER A 215 12.86 1.24 -19.00
CA SER A 215 12.95 0.60 -20.32
C SER A 215 11.87 1.10 -21.27
N SER A 216 12.06 0.98 -22.58
CA SER A 216 10.99 1.23 -23.54
C SER A 216 10.01 0.05 -23.51
N LEU A 217 8.83 0.24 -22.90
CA LEU A 217 7.81 -0.82 -22.77
C LEU A 217 6.62 -0.52 -23.68
N GLN A 218 6.22 -1.51 -24.47
CA GLN A 218 5.01 -1.51 -25.27
C GLN A 218 3.93 -2.39 -24.62
N LEU A 219 2.69 -2.25 -25.09
CA LEU A 219 1.57 -3.07 -24.57
C LEU A 219 1.82 -4.57 -24.78
N ALA A 220 2.50 -4.95 -25.86
CA ALA A 220 2.90 -6.33 -26.13
C ALA A 220 3.80 -6.92 -25.04
N ASP A 221 4.79 -6.15 -24.56
CA ASP A 221 5.71 -6.59 -23.49
C ASP A 221 4.94 -6.84 -22.18
N LEU A 222 4.04 -5.92 -21.86
CA LEU A 222 3.18 -5.99 -20.67
C LEU A 222 2.23 -7.19 -20.74
N ALA A 223 1.64 -7.43 -21.92
CA ALA A 223 0.74 -8.55 -22.17
C ALA A 223 1.48 -9.88 -22.04
N HIS A 224 2.69 -9.97 -22.59
CA HIS A 224 3.56 -11.12 -22.45
C HIS A 224 3.90 -11.41 -20.98
N ALA A 225 4.32 -10.39 -20.23
CA ALA A 225 4.65 -10.53 -18.80
C ALA A 225 3.44 -10.96 -17.95
N ALA A 226 2.23 -10.52 -18.33
CA ALA A 226 0.98 -10.88 -17.66
C ALA A 226 0.46 -12.28 -18.06
N GLY A 227 1.01 -12.92 -19.09
CA GLY A 227 0.46 -14.16 -19.64
C GLY A 227 -0.90 -13.97 -20.35
N MET A 228 -1.15 -12.78 -20.91
CA MET A 228 -2.42 -12.40 -21.52
C MET A 228 -2.23 -11.91 -22.97
N SER A 229 -3.30 -11.91 -23.77
CA SER A 229 -3.30 -11.13 -25.02
C SER A 229 -3.45 -9.63 -24.71
N GLU A 230 -2.95 -8.75 -25.58
CA GLU A 230 -3.04 -7.29 -25.39
C GLU A 230 -4.48 -6.79 -25.14
N ARG A 231 -5.44 -7.35 -25.88
CA ARG A 231 -6.87 -7.05 -25.71
C ARG A 231 -7.40 -7.51 -24.36
N SER A 232 -7.00 -8.70 -23.92
CA SER A 232 -7.43 -9.26 -22.64
C SER A 232 -6.82 -8.45 -21.49
N LEU A 233 -5.51 -8.16 -21.56
CA LEU A 233 -4.81 -7.32 -20.58
C LEU A 233 -5.48 -5.95 -20.47
N SER A 234 -5.68 -5.25 -21.59
CA SER A 234 -6.27 -3.91 -21.55
C SER A 234 -7.64 -3.89 -20.87
N ARG A 235 -8.50 -4.87 -21.19
CA ARG A 235 -9.83 -4.99 -20.59
C ARG A 235 -9.75 -5.32 -19.09
N SER A 236 -8.98 -6.33 -18.71
CA SER A 236 -8.87 -6.76 -17.31
C SER A 236 -8.18 -5.71 -16.46
N PHE A 237 -7.10 -5.11 -16.96
CA PHE A 237 -6.37 -4.05 -16.26
C PHE A 237 -7.26 -2.82 -16.05
N HIS A 238 -8.03 -2.40 -17.06
CA HIS A 238 -8.96 -1.28 -16.90
C HIS A 238 -10.09 -1.60 -15.92
N ALA A 239 -10.63 -2.82 -15.94
CA ALA A 239 -11.65 -3.23 -14.98
C ALA A 239 -11.11 -3.27 -13.53
N THR A 240 -9.84 -3.63 -13.33
CA THR A 240 -9.22 -3.76 -12.01
C THR A 240 -8.60 -2.46 -11.49
N ILE A 241 -8.05 -1.62 -12.36
CA ILE A 241 -7.23 -0.44 -12.00
C ILE A 241 -7.87 0.89 -12.45
N GLY A 242 -8.89 0.85 -13.32
CA GLY A 242 -9.59 2.04 -13.81
C GLY A 242 -8.87 2.81 -14.93
N GLN A 243 -7.69 2.36 -15.38
CA GLN A 243 -6.91 2.97 -16.45
C GLN A 243 -6.25 1.90 -17.33
N SER A 244 -5.78 2.27 -18.51
CA SER A 244 -5.04 1.34 -19.38
C SER A 244 -3.65 1.02 -18.80
N PRO A 245 -3.03 -0.12 -19.18
CA PRO A 245 -1.68 -0.46 -18.73
C PRO A 245 -0.62 0.62 -19.04
N ILE A 246 -0.73 1.26 -20.21
CA ILE A 246 0.22 2.30 -20.64
C ILE A 246 0.03 3.61 -19.86
N GLU A 247 -1.22 3.99 -19.56
CA GLU A 247 -1.49 5.14 -18.69
C GLU A 247 -1.01 4.89 -17.26
N TYR A 248 -1.18 3.67 -16.75
CA TYR A 248 -0.65 3.27 -15.45
C TYR A 248 0.87 3.40 -15.41
N LEU A 249 1.57 2.82 -16.40
CA LEU A 249 3.02 2.95 -16.53
C LEU A 249 3.46 4.41 -16.63
N LEU A 250 2.74 5.26 -17.37
CA LEU A 250 3.04 6.69 -17.45
C LEU A 250 2.95 7.35 -16.06
N ASN A 251 1.90 7.06 -15.29
CA ASN A 251 1.74 7.58 -13.94
C ASN A 251 2.86 7.10 -12.99
N MET A 252 3.23 5.82 -13.07
CA MET A 252 4.37 5.25 -12.32
C MET A 252 5.66 6.03 -12.58
N ARG A 253 5.95 6.33 -13.85
CA ARG A 253 7.14 7.09 -14.24
C ARG A 253 7.13 8.52 -13.74
N LEU A 254 5.99 9.20 -13.83
CA LEU A 254 5.86 10.58 -13.36
C LEU A 254 5.98 10.66 -11.83
N GLN A 255 5.42 9.69 -11.11
CA GLN A 255 5.58 9.60 -9.67
C GLN A 255 7.05 9.39 -9.28
N ARG A 256 7.75 8.48 -9.96
CA ARG A 256 9.20 8.32 -9.77
C ARG A 256 9.97 9.59 -10.09
N ALA A 257 9.53 10.36 -11.08
CA ALA A 257 10.14 11.63 -11.41
C ALA A 257 9.92 12.67 -10.29
N GLU A 258 8.74 12.73 -9.69
CA GLU A 258 8.47 13.59 -8.52
C GLU A 258 9.44 13.30 -7.38
N GLU A 259 9.66 12.04 -7.05
CA GLU A 259 10.62 11.63 -6.03
C GLU A 259 12.04 12.11 -6.35
N LEU A 260 12.51 11.88 -7.58
CA LEU A 260 13.85 12.30 -8.00
C LEU A 260 13.99 13.82 -8.03
N LEU A 261 12.93 14.54 -8.38
CA LEU A 261 12.91 16.01 -8.37
C LEU A 261 13.08 16.58 -6.95
N LEU A 262 12.58 15.86 -5.93
CA LEU A 262 12.65 16.24 -4.52
C LEU A 262 13.94 15.76 -3.84
N ALA A 263 14.42 14.58 -4.21
CA ALA A 263 15.55 13.95 -3.56
C ALA A 263 16.92 14.52 -3.99
N SER A 264 17.01 15.10 -5.19
CA SER A 264 18.29 15.56 -5.72
C SER A 264 18.18 16.75 -6.68
N PRO A 265 19.29 17.49 -6.89
CA PRO A 265 19.35 18.54 -7.90
C PRO A 265 19.52 18.01 -9.35
N THR A 266 19.35 16.70 -9.58
CA THR A 266 19.60 16.05 -10.88
C THR A 266 18.90 16.81 -12.02
N PRO A 267 19.56 17.06 -13.17
CA PRO A 267 18.93 17.77 -14.28
C PRO A 267 17.61 17.12 -14.73
N ILE A 268 16.61 17.94 -15.08
CA ILE A 268 15.28 17.47 -15.48
C ILE A 268 15.35 16.52 -16.68
N SER A 269 16.25 16.80 -17.63
CA SER A 269 16.50 15.92 -18.78
C SER A 269 17.02 14.55 -18.35
N GLN A 270 17.94 14.50 -17.39
CA GLN A 270 18.46 13.24 -16.86
C GLN A 270 17.38 12.47 -16.10
N ILE A 271 16.56 13.14 -15.27
CA ILE A 271 15.41 12.50 -14.60
C ILE A 271 14.45 11.91 -15.63
N ALA A 272 14.19 12.61 -16.74
CA ALA A 272 13.35 12.09 -17.82
C ALA A 272 13.89 10.76 -18.35
N TYR A 273 15.19 10.66 -18.62
CA TYR A 273 15.81 9.40 -19.07
C TYR A 273 15.79 8.31 -17.99
N GLU A 274 16.11 8.66 -16.73
CA GLU A 274 16.10 7.71 -15.61
C GLU A 274 14.73 7.08 -15.36
N VAL A 275 13.65 7.83 -15.60
CA VAL A 275 12.28 7.33 -15.47
C VAL A 275 11.70 6.78 -16.78
N GLY A 276 12.52 6.59 -17.82
CA GLY A 276 12.12 5.88 -19.04
C GLY A 276 11.46 6.74 -20.13
N PHE A 277 11.67 8.05 -20.12
CA PHE A 277 11.35 8.92 -21.25
C PHE A 277 12.58 9.13 -22.13
N HIS A 278 12.40 8.98 -23.45
CA HIS A 278 13.48 9.22 -24.42
C HIS A 278 13.53 10.68 -24.94
N ASP A 279 12.52 11.48 -24.62
CA ASP A 279 12.40 12.89 -24.98
C ASP A 279 12.02 13.72 -23.74
N ALA A 280 12.94 14.57 -23.29
CA ALA A 280 12.75 15.45 -22.13
C ALA A 280 11.63 16.49 -22.34
N ASN A 281 11.38 16.92 -23.58
CA ASN A 281 10.28 17.81 -23.90
C ASN A 281 8.95 17.07 -23.80
N TYR A 282 8.87 15.85 -24.31
CA TYR A 282 7.69 14.99 -24.15
C TYR A 282 7.41 14.70 -22.68
N PHE A 283 8.43 14.35 -21.90
CA PHE A 283 8.34 14.22 -20.44
C PHE A 283 7.75 15.47 -19.79
N THR A 284 8.30 16.65 -20.09
CA THR A 284 7.82 17.92 -19.53
C THR A 284 6.35 18.18 -19.87
N ARG A 285 5.93 17.90 -21.11
CA ARG A 285 4.51 18.01 -21.51
C ARG A 285 3.63 17.04 -20.75
N GLN A 286 4.03 15.77 -20.59
CA GLN A 286 3.25 14.78 -19.86
C GLN A 286 3.17 15.10 -18.36
N PHE A 287 4.27 15.51 -17.76
CA PHE A 287 4.32 15.93 -16.36
C PHE A 287 3.37 17.12 -16.14
N HIS A 288 3.45 18.16 -16.97
CA HIS A 288 2.53 19.29 -16.88
C HIS A 288 1.07 18.89 -17.07
N ARG A 289 0.78 18.03 -18.05
CA ARG A 289 -0.58 17.55 -18.32
C ARG A 289 -1.19 16.82 -17.12
N LEU A 290 -0.41 15.97 -16.46
CA LEU A 290 -0.92 15.09 -15.40
C LEU A 290 -0.75 15.65 -13.98
N ARG A 291 0.15 16.61 -13.77
CA ARG A 291 0.45 17.22 -12.45
C ARG A 291 0.11 18.71 -12.38
N GLY A 292 -0.38 19.29 -13.47
CA GLY A 292 -0.80 20.70 -13.54
C GLY A 292 0.33 21.72 -13.57
N MET A 293 1.60 21.30 -13.52
CA MET A 293 2.76 22.19 -13.53
C MET A 293 3.99 21.55 -14.15
N SER A 294 4.98 22.35 -14.58
CA SER A 294 6.23 21.80 -15.11
C SER A 294 7.10 21.14 -14.03
N PRO A 295 7.97 20.16 -14.37
CA PRO A 295 8.91 19.56 -13.42
C PRO A 295 9.79 20.59 -12.69
N ARG A 296 10.18 21.67 -13.40
CA ARG A 296 10.96 22.77 -12.82
C ARG A 296 10.17 23.56 -11.78
N ALA A 297 8.91 23.85 -12.10
CA ALA A 297 8.01 24.54 -11.17
C ALA A 297 7.75 23.68 -9.93
N TYR A 298 7.52 22.38 -10.13
CA TYR A 298 7.32 21.40 -9.06
C TYR A 298 8.50 21.39 -8.07
N ARG A 299 9.74 21.24 -8.57
CA ARG A 299 10.95 21.32 -7.73
C ARG A 299 11.03 22.63 -6.95
N LYS A 300 10.86 23.76 -7.63
CA LYS A 300 10.96 25.09 -7.01
C LYS A 300 9.90 25.29 -5.92
N GLN A 301 8.70 24.77 -6.12
CA GLN A 301 7.63 24.84 -5.12
C GLN A 301 7.98 24.03 -3.88
N ALA A 302 8.50 22.81 -4.04
CA ALA A 302 8.91 21.98 -2.91
C ALA A 302 10.07 22.60 -2.11
N GLU A 303 11.07 23.18 -2.78
CA GLU A 303 12.16 23.92 -2.13
C GLU A 303 11.63 25.12 -1.31
N LYS A 304 10.63 25.83 -1.83
CA LYS A 304 9.99 26.94 -1.13
C LYS A 304 9.26 26.46 0.13
N ASN A 305 8.50 25.37 0.01
CA ASN A 305 7.76 24.79 1.14
C ASN A 305 8.71 24.28 2.22
N TYR A 306 9.81 23.61 1.84
CA TYR A 306 10.83 23.16 2.79
C TYR A 306 11.45 24.34 3.56
N ARG A 307 11.79 25.43 2.86
CA ARG A 307 12.34 26.65 3.48
C ARG A 307 11.34 27.35 4.41
N ALA A 308 10.07 27.40 4.05
CA ALA A 308 9.02 27.98 4.88
C ALA A 308 8.85 27.17 6.18
N ASN A 309 8.76 25.84 6.08
CA ASN A 309 8.61 24.95 7.24
C ASN A 309 9.86 24.95 8.14
N ALA A 310 11.07 25.03 7.57
CA ALA A 310 12.30 25.13 8.34
C ALA A 310 12.42 26.47 9.08
N HIS A 311 11.93 27.56 8.49
CA HIS A 311 11.89 28.86 9.16
C HIS A 311 10.90 28.86 10.33
N GLU A 312 9.70 28.31 10.12
CA GLU A 312 8.66 28.20 11.16
C GLU A 312 9.11 27.32 12.34
N ALA A 313 9.78 26.20 12.07
CA ALA A 313 10.37 25.33 13.10
C ALA A 313 11.52 26.02 13.88
N ALA A 314 12.34 26.82 13.21
CA ALA A 314 13.39 27.61 13.87
C ALA A 314 12.79 28.69 14.78
N THR A 315 11.77 29.41 14.32
CA THR A 315 11.07 30.43 15.11
C THR A 315 10.33 29.83 16.32
N TYR A 316 9.76 28.63 16.18
CA TYR A 316 9.15 27.90 17.31
C TYR A 316 10.17 27.48 18.37
N THR A 317 11.38 27.10 17.94
CA THR A 317 12.48 26.69 18.85
C THR A 317 13.06 27.91 19.60
N GLU A 318 13.13 29.08 18.95
CA GLU A 318 13.54 30.33 19.60
C GLU A 318 12.48 30.92 20.55
N ALA A 319 11.19 30.71 20.27
CA ALA A 319 10.10 31.24 21.09
C ALA A 319 9.80 30.42 22.36
N TYR A 320 10.14 29.12 22.38
CA TYR A 320 9.79 28.21 23.49
C TYR A 320 10.97 27.40 24.06
N GLY A 321 12.19 27.62 23.55
CA GLY A 321 13.42 26.93 23.95
C GLY A 321 14.27 27.71 24.96
N THR A 322 13.70 28.14 26.08
CA THR A 322 14.48 28.44 27.31
C THR A 322 13.63 28.20 28.55
N SER A 323 13.81 27.01 29.12
CA SER A 323 13.55 26.75 30.54
C SER A 323 14.58 25.71 30.99
N GLN A 324 15.81 26.21 31.22
CA GLN A 324 16.70 25.59 32.20
C GLN A 324 16.26 26.04 33.60
#